data_AF-A0A6P8IAN0-F1
#
_entry.id   AF-A0A6P8IAN0-F1
#
_cell.length_a   1.000
_cell.length_b   1.000
_cell.length_c   1.000
_cell.angle_alpha   90.00
_cell.angle_beta   90.00
_cell.angle_gamma   90.00
#
_symmetry.space_group_name_H-M   'P 1'
#
loop_
_entity.id
_entity.type
_entity.pdbx_description
1 polymer ?
#
loop_
_entity_poly.entity_id
_entity_poly.type
_entity_poly.pdbx_seq_one_letter_code
_entity_poly.pdbx_strand_id
1 'polypeptide(L)'
;MADLIRILLKASEKSAEIARTWIKQDELFSLLVEEKIGEAKNDRFVQDFKTLTDVLVQETIKHEILSQFTELNGYIYGEESNVFTNSKGSSITVEIKENPVATANHLRKVMNDNNSAATLLANIVHNNVTMVTEQDDENLKNIGFELDINNIGIWIDPIDGTAEYISRAQGKTENGILSKGLPCATVLIGVFNKSTGEALGGVINQPFSRYDQKNRTWRGQIIWGISKNHSLSDNNLKTQRSINNNNEDCSLNNCGNPFSVVISSSEDNELKEKLKATGIMMHEIAAVGFKLLNVIDETVNVYLLSKGSSFKWDTCAAHGILNSMGGGVVSFQTAVQIASECGFADSDLLKEKLKDSQLVYHKPDNELSEPGKMWSNSKGLIAFRNFKDLFIILKTLTVR
;
A
#
# COMPACT_ATOMS: atom_id res chain seq x y z
N MET A 1 -9.67 -7.65 18.87
CA MET A 1 -9.27 -6.73 17.77
C MET A 1 -7.85 -6.17 17.92
N ALA A 2 -7.49 -5.61 19.07
CA ALA A 2 -6.18 -5.02 19.33
C ALA A 2 -5.00 -5.91 18.88
N ASP A 3 -5.06 -7.23 19.12
CA ASP A 3 -3.97 -8.16 18.78
C ASP A 3 -3.72 -8.29 17.28
N LEU A 4 -4.77 -8.26 16.45
CA LEU A 4 -4.62 -8.28 15.00
C LEU A 4 -3.88 -7.01 14.53
N ILE A 5 -4.26 -5.83 15.01
CA ILE A 5 -3.55 -4.60 14.62
C ILE A 5 -2.11 -4.62 15.16
N ARG A 6 -1.88 -5.05 16.41
CA ARG A 6 -0.53 -5.18 16.98
C ARG A 6 0.37 -6.05 16.12
N ILE A 7 -0.10 -7.23 15.68
CA ILE A 7 0.74 -8.12 14.88
C ILE A 7 1.02 -7.53 13.49
N LEU A 8 0.05 -6.86 12.87
CA LEU A 8 0.23 -6.20 11.58
C LEU A 8 1.22 -5.02 11.67
N LEU A 9 1.15 -4.22 12.73
CA LEU A 9 2.11 -3.13 12.99
C LEU A 9 3.52 -3.67 13.24
N LYS A 10 3.65 -4.74 14.03
CA LYS A 10 4.93 -5.41 14.28
C LYS A 10 5.52 -5.97 12.99
N ALA A 11 4.72 -6.67 12.19
CA ALA A 11 5.14 -7.26 10.93
C ALA A 11 5.56 -6.18 9.91
N SER A 12 4.81 -5.07 9.81
CA SER A 12 5.15 -3.98 8.89
C SER A 12 6.43 -3.27 9.30
N GLU A 13 6.70 -3.06 10.59
CA GLU A 13 7.97 -2.43 10.99
C GLU A 13 9.16 -3.35 10.79
N LYS A 14 9.06 -4.65 11.12
CA LYS A 14 10.13 -5.61 10.77
C LYS A 14 10.46 -5.53 9.29
N SER A 15 9.44 -5.45 8.45
CA SER A 15 9.57 -5.30 7.01
C SER A 15 10.29 -4.00 6.62
N ALA A 16 9.93 -2.88 7.25
CA ALA A 16 10.58 -1.60 7.05
C ALA A 16 12.05 -1.60 7.53
N GLU A 17 12.37 -2.30 8.62
CA GLU A 17 13.75 -2.47 9.10
C GLU A 17 14.59 -3.32 8.14
N ILE A 18 14.01 -4.39 7.59
CA ILE A 18 14.62 -5.18 6.50
C ILE A 18 14.91 -4.27 5.31
N ALA A 19 13.90 -3.52 4.83
CA ALA A 19 14.05 -2.64 3.67
C ALA A 19 15.13 -1.56 3.89
N ARG A 20 15.16 -0.90 5.06
CA ARG A 20 16.17 0.12 5.41
C ARG A 20 17.57 -0.47 5.59
N THR A 21 17.68 -1.69 6.09
CA THR A 21 18.97 -2.37 6.28
C THR A 21 19.55 -2.80 4.95
N TRP A 22 18.70 -3.31 4.06
CA TRP A 22 19.11 -3.81 2.75
C TRP A 22 19.71 -2.73 1.85
N ILE A 23 19.15 -1.52 1.85
CA ILE A 23 19.72 -0.41 1.07
C ILE A 23 21.10 0.06 1.57
N LYS A 24 21.59 -0.45 2.70
CA LYS A 24 22.96 -0.19 3.19
C LYS A 24 23.96 -1.26 2.74
N GLN A 25 23.49 -2.34 2.10
CA GLN A 25 24.33 -3.46 1.64
C GLN A 25 24.72 -3.29 0.17
N ASP A 26 25.60 -2.33 -0.13
CA ASP A 26 25.97 -1.95 -1.51
C ASP A 26 26.42 -3.14 -2.37
N GLU A 27 27.22 -4.04 -1.81
CA GLU A 27 27.75 -5.22 -2.51
C GLU A 27 26.67 -6.26 -2.87
N LEU A 28 25.61 -6.36 -2.07
CA LEU A 28 24.54 -7.35 -2.28
C LEU A 28 23.39 -6.82 -3.10
N PHE A 29 23.17 -5.51 -3.05
CA PHE A 29 22.07 -4.86 -3.73
C PHE A 29 22.11 -5.09 -5.24
N SER A 30 23.31 -5.04 -5.84
CA SER A 30 23.48 -5.30 -7.28
C SER A 30 23.37 -6.77 -7.68
N LEU A 31 23.54 -7.70 -6.74
CA LEU A 31 23.61 -9.14 -7.02
C LEU A 31 22.28 -9.88 -6.83
N LEU A 32 21.33 -9.25 -6.13
CA LEU A 32 20.09 -9.86 -5.64
C LEU A 32 18.85 -9.12 -6.14
N VAL A 33 18.95 -8.64 -7.37
CA VAL A 33 17.85 -8.17 -8.21
C VAL A 33 17.66 -9.23 -9.29
N GLU A 34 16.45 -9.78 -9.37
CA GLU A 34 15.99 -10.72 -10.38
C GLU A 34 15.05 -9.95 -11.32
N GLU A 35 15.30 -9.98 -12.64
CA GLU A 35 14.33 -9.43 -13.59
C GLU A 35 13.18 -10.44 -13.76
N LYS A 36 11.94 -10.01 -13.53
CA LYS A 36 10.75 -10.83 -13.77
C LYS A 36 10.62 -11.08 -15.28
N ILE A 37 10.51 -12.36 -15.65
CA ILE A 37 10.37 -12.82 -17.04
C ILE A 37 9.08 -13.65 -17.23
N GLY A 38 8.58 -13.71 -18.47
CA GLY A 38 7.42 -14.54 -18.82
C GLY A 38 6.13 -14.08 -18.12
N GLU A 39 5.34 -15.04 -17.61
CA GLU A 39 4.03 -14.77 -16.98
C GLU A 39 4.10 -13.96 -15.68
N ALA A 40 5.28 -13.86 -15.06
CA ALA A 40 5.51 -13.06 -13.86
C ALA A 40 5.86 -11.59 -14.17
N LYS A 41 6.15 -11.24 -15.44
CA LYS A 41 6.52 -9.89 -15.84
C LYS A 41 5.27 -9.01 -15.98
N ASN A 42 5.29 -7.84 -15.36
CA ASN A 42 4.32 -6.79 -15.57
C ASN A 42 4.66 -5.99 -16.83
N ASP A 43 3.78 -6.08 -17.85
CA ASP A 43 3.93 -5.44 -19.16
C ASP A 43 4.13 -3.92 -19.12
N ARG A 44 3.80 -3.26 -18.00
CA ARG A 44 3.96 -1.82 -17.82
C ARG A 44 5.43 -1.39 -17.69
N PHE A 45 6.28 -2.24 -17.12
CA PHE A 45 7.67 -1.89 -16.83
C PHE A 45 8.58 -2.38 -17.95
N VAL A 46 9.46 -1.49 -18.44
CA VAL A 46 10.50 -1.84 -19.42
C VAL A 46 11.40 -2.94 -18.86
N GLN A 47 11.71 -2.84 -17.56
CA GLN A 47 12.38 -3.85 -16.74
C GLN A 47 11.58 -3.99 -15.45
N ASP A 48 11.08 -5.19 -15.18
CA ASP A 48 10.31 -5.51 -13.99
C ASP A 48 11.19 -6.32 -13.05
N PHE A 49 11.28 -5.94 -11.78
CA PHE A 49 12.28 -6.47 -10.87
C PHE A 49 11.64 -7.06 -9.63
N LYS A 50 12.23 -8.15 -9.17
CA LYS A 50 11.98 -8.78 -7.88
C LYS A 50 13.30 -8.78 -7.11
N THR A 51 13.28 -8.43 -5.84
CA THR A 51 14.45 -8.54 -4.98
C THR A 51 14.29 -9.68 -3.99
N LEU A 52 15.41 -10.23 -3.48
CA LEU A 52 15.36 -11.13 -2.33
C LEU A 52 14.62 -10.47 -1.15
N THR A 53 14.70 -9.15 -1.03
CA THR A 53 14.02 -8.35 -0.02
C THR A 53 12.52 -8.45 -0.13
N ASP A 54 11.94 -8.41 -1.33
CA ASP A 54 10.49 -8.54 -1.52
C ASP A 54 9.98 -9.88 -0.98
N VAL A 55 10.67 -10.96 -1.36
CA VAL A 55 10.31 -12.31 -0.89
C VAL A 55 10.49 -12.43 0.62
N LEU A 56 11.62 -11.95 1.14
CA LEU A 56 11.92 -12.04 2.57
C LEU A 56 10.92 -11.24 3.40
N VAL A 57 10.55 -10.04 2.95
CA VAL A 57 9.53 -9.19 3.61
C VAL A 57 8.19 -9.91 3.61
N GLN A 58 7.74 -10.43 2.47
CA GLN A 58 6.46 -11.13 2.39
C GLN A 58 6.42 -12.36 3.31
N GLU A 59 7.48 -13.18 3.30
CA GLU A 59 7.56 -14.36 4.16
C GLU A 59 7.73 -14.01 5.64
N THR A 60 8.37 -12.88 5.96
CA THR A 60 8.42 -12.34 7.33
C THR A 60 7.04 -11.95 7.83
N ILE A 61 6.26 -11.26 7.01
CA ILE A 61 4.89 -10.87 7.35
C ILE A 61 4.02 -12.10 7.57
N LYS A 62 4.08 -13.08 6.64
CA LYS A 62 3.37 -14.37 6.80
C LYS A 62 3.75 -15.07 8.09
N HIS A 63 5.06 -15.19 8.38
CA HIS A 63 5.55 -15.85 9.58
C HIS A 63 5.07 -15.18 10.87
N GLU A 64 5.15 -13.85 10.97
CA GLU A 64 4.67 -13.11 12.15
C GLU A 64 3.16 -13.30 12.36
N ILE A 65 2.35 -13.16 11.31
CA ILE A 65 0.89 -13.29 11.41
C ILE A 65 0.51 -14.71 11.82
N LEU A 66 1.09 -15.73 11.17
CA LEU A 66 0.78 -17.14 11.45
C LEU A 66 1.30 -17.61 12.82
N SER A 67 2.25 -16.91 13.43
CA SER A 67 2.69 -17.19 14.80
C SER A 67 1.61 -16.93 15.85
N GLN A 68 0.61 -16.09 15.52
CA GLN A 68 -0.51 -15.76 16.42
C GLN A 68 -1.87 -16.19 15.88
N PHE A 69 -2.07 -16.18 14.56
CA PHE A 69 -3.34 -16.43 13.90
C PHE A 69 -3.20 -17.56 12.87
N THR A 70 -3.10 -18.79 13.36
CA THR A 70 -2.95 -19.99 12.52
C THR A 70 -4.13 -20.23 11.58
N GLU A 71 -5.30 -19.69 11.90
CA GLU A 71 -6.54 -19.71 11.12
C GLU A 71 -6.41 -18.99 9.78
N LEU A 72 -5.42 -18.09 9.65
CA LEU A 72 -5.10 -17.38 8.41
C LEU A 72 -4.21 -18.19 7.46
N ASN A 73 -3.80 -19.40 7.84
CA ASN A 73 -3.01 -20.25 6.97
C ASN A 73 -3.77 -20.55 5.66
N GLY A 74 -3.14 -20.30 4.52
CA GLY A 74 -3.78 -20.38 3.19
C GLY A 74 -4.62 -19.18 2.80
N TYR A 75 -4.75 -18.16 3.66
CA TYR A 75 -5.51 -16.92 3.41
C TYR A 75 -4.66 -15.65 3.46
N ILE A 76 -3.33 -15.79 3.42
CA ILE A 76 -2.37 -14.69 3.29
C ILE A 76 -1.76 -14.76 1.89
N TYR A 77 -2.19 -13.85 1.04
CA TYR A 77 -1.78 -13.71 -0.35
C TYR A 77 -0.84 -12.51 -0.49
N GLY A 78 -0.11 -12.45 -1.60
CA GLY A 78 0.73 -11.30 -1.90
C GLY A 78 1.26 -11.32 -3.33
N GLU A 79 1.98 -10.28 -3.70
CA GLU A 79 2.58 -10.10 -5.02
C GLU A 79 3.55 -11.23 -5.37
N GLU A 80 4.39 -11.63 -4.40
CA GLU A 80 5.57 -12.44 -4.70
C GLU A 80 5.35 -13.94 -4.52
N SER A 81 5.96 -14.72 -5.39
CA SER A 81 6.20 -16.14 -5.07
C SER A 81 7.26 -16.25 -3.98
N ASN A 82 7.17 -17.29 -3.15
CA ASN A 82 8.18 -17.57 -2.13
C ASN A 82 9.47 -18.19 -2.69
N VAL A 83 9.61 -18.28 -4.01
CA VAL A 83 10.83 -18.77 -4.68
C VAL A 83 11.63 -17.58 -5.19
N PHE A 84 12.93 -17.58 -4.94
CA PHE A 84 13.88 -16.58 -5.43
C PHE A 84 15.04 -17.25 -6.15
N THR A 85 15.46 -16.69 -7.29
CA THR A 85 16.62 -17.15 -8.04
C THR A 85 17.64 -16.04 -8.18
N ASN A 86 18.86 -16.26 -7.70
CA ASN A 86 19.92 -15.26 -7.82
C ASN A 86 20.52 -15.21 -9.25
N SER A 87 21.35 -14.20 -9.50
CA SER A 87 22.05 -13.99 -10.77
C SER A 87 22.99 -15.13 -11.21
N LYS A 88 23.32 -16.08 -10.32
CA LYS A 88 24.10 -17.29 -10.64
C LYS A 88 23.24 -18.51 -10.95
N GLY A 89 21.91 -18.36 -11.00
CA GLY A 89 20.96 -19.45 -11.22
C GLY A 89 20.73 -20.35 -10.01
N SER A 90 21.16 -19.95 -8.81
CA SER A 90 20.84 -20.67 -7.57
C SER A 90 19.49 -20.22 -7.04
N SER A 91 18.59 -21.17 -6.78
CA SER A 91 17.24 -20.89 -6.29
C SER A 91 17.02 -21.42 -4.87
N ILE A 92 16.20 -20.72 -4.10
CA ILE A 92 15.62 -21.22 -2.85
C ILE A 92 14.13 -20.93 -2.77
N THR A 93 13.42 -21.78 -2.06
CA THR A 93 12.16 -21.41 -1.40
C THR A 93 12.53 -20.66 -0.12
N VAL A 94 12.27 -19.36 -0.07
CA VAL A 94 12.54 -18.52 1.09
C VAL A 94 11.58 -18.92 2.20
N GLU A 95 12.14 -19.21 3.37
CA GLU A 95 11.39 -19.63 4.55
C GLU A 95 12.06 -19.05 5.81
N ILE A 96 11.25 -18.55 6.73
CA ILE A 96 11.72 -18.17 8.06
C ILE A 96 11.83 -19.45 8.90
N LYS A 97 13.04 -19.74 9.40
CA LYS A 97 13.33 -20.95 10.18
C LYS A 97 13.11 -20.70 11.67
N GLU A 98 13.21 -21.75 12.47
CA GLU A 98 12.90 -21.75 13.90
C GLU A 98 13.78 -20.82 14.75
N ASN A 99 14.96 -20.44 14.27
CA ASN A 99 15.87 -19.53 14.96
C ASN A 99 16.71 -18.69 13.97
N PRO A 100 17.40 -17.63 14.44
CA PRO A 100 18.20 -16.76 13.58
C PRO A 100 19.33 -17.51 12.86
N VAL A 101 20.01 -18.45 13.50
CA VAL A 101 21.13 -19.19 12.91
C VAL A 101 20.65 -20.07 11.75
N ALA A 102 19.54 -20.78 11.95
CA ALA A 102 18.93 -21.60 10.91
C ALA A 102 18.44 -20.75 9.72
N THR A 103 17.84 -19.59 10.01
CA THR A 103 17.38 -18.65 8.98
C THR A 103 18.55 -18.09 8.19
N ALA A 104 19.65 -17.69 8.85
CA ALA A 104 20.86 -17.21 8.20
C ALA A 104 21.47 -18.29 7.29
N ASN A 105 21.61 -19.53 7.79
CA ASN A 105 22.12 -20.65 7.01
C ASN A 105 21.26 -20.96 5.78
N HIS A 106 19.95 -20.78 5.89
CA HIS A 106 19.03 -20.96 4.76
C HIS A 106 19.20 -19.85 3.70
N LEU A 107 19.23 -18.58 4.11
CA LEU A 107 19.41 -17.44 3.22
C LEU A 107 20.78 -17.44 2.51
N ARG A 108 21.84 -17.89 3.20
CA ARG A 108 23.20 -17.97 2.63
C ARG A 108 23.28 -18.71 1.30
N LYS A 109 22.40 -19.70 1.07
CA LYS A 109 22.34 -20.50 -0.16
C LYS A 109 22.17 -19.68 -1.44
N VAL A 110 21.51 -18.51 -1.36
CA VAL A 110 21.36 -17.59 -2.51
C VAL A 110 22.15 -16.30 -2.38
N MET A 111 22.71 -16.01 -1.20
CA MET A 111 23.46 -14.78 -0.93
C MET A 111 24.96 -14.87 -1.23
N ASN A 112 25.38 -15.77 -2.14
CA ASN A 112 26.79 -15.92 -2.54
C ASN A 112 27.75 -16.10 -1.35
N ASP A 113 27.35 -16.89 -0.35
CA ASP A 113 28.10 -17.10 0.89
C ASP A 113 28.35 -15.84 1.74
N ASN A 114 27.62 -14.74 1.52
CA ASN A 114 27.69 -13.55 2.37
C ASN A 114 27.05 -13.82 3.75
N ASN A 115 27.85 -14.37 4.66
CA ASN A 115 27.43 -14.75 6.00
C ASN A 115 27.01 -13.54 6.84
N SER A 116 27.68 -12.39 6.68
CA SER A 116 27.40 -11.17 7.43
C SER A 116 25.98 -10.68 7.18
N ALA A 117 25.59 -10.54 5.91
CA ALA A 117 24.27 -10.05 5.56
C ALA A 117 23.16 -11.06 5.84
N ALA A 118 23.40 -12.34 5.60
CA ALA A 118 22.43 -13.39 5.94
C ALA A 118 22.16 -13.42 7.45
N THR A 119 23.20 -13.27 8.28
CA THR A 119 23.07 -13.17 9.74
C THR A 119 22.33 -11.90 10.14
N LEU A 120 22.66 -10.76 9.54
CA LEU A 120 22.02 -9.48 9.81
C LEU A 120 20.51 -9.53 9.53
N LEU A 121 20.12 -10.03 8.34
CA LEU A 121 18.72 -10.19 7.97
C LEU A 121 17.99 -11.17 8.88
N ALA A 122 18.59 -12.33 9.15
CA ALA A 122 17.98 -13.31 10.03
C ALA A 122 17.77 -12.77 11.45
N ASN A 123 18.71 -11.97 11.96
CA ASN A 123 18.55 -11.31 13.26
C ASN A 123 17.37 -10.33 13.24
N ILE A 124 17.20 -9.52 12.20
CA ILE A 124 16.06 -8.58 12.10
C ILE A 124 14.73 -9.34 12.07
N VAL A 125 14.63 -10.38 11.24
CA VAL A 125 13.41 -11.21 11.13
C VAL A 125 13.00 -11.78 12.49
N HIS A 126 13.96 -12.25 13.28
CA HIS A 126 13.74 -12.86 14.58
C HIS A 126 13.68 -11.87 15.75
N ASN A 127 14.09 -10.63 15.56
CA ASN A 127 14.10 -9.64 16.63
C ASN A 127 12.68 -9.29 17.07
N ASN A 128 12.50 -8.88 18.33
CA ASN A 128 11.24 -8.30 18.77
C ASN A 128 11.28 -6.80 18.55
N VAL A 129 10.38 -6.30 17.71
CA VAL A 129 10.22 -4.87 17.49
C VAL A 129 9.11 -4.37 18.41
N THR A 130 9.46 -3.47 19.33
CA THR A 130 8.49 -2.80 20.21
C THR A 130 7.99 -1.55 19.50
N MET A 131 6.81 -1.63 18.87
CA MET A 131 6.25 -0.54 18.06
C MET A 131 5.17 0.28 18.72
N VAL A 132 4.50 -0.31 19.70
CA VAL A 132 3.30 0.26 20.29
C VAL A 132 3.75 0.95 21.57
N THR A 133 3.63 2.29 21.63
CA THR A 133 3.79 2.99 22.90
C THR A 133 2.69 2.54 23.86
N GLU A 134 2.86 2.73 25.17
CA GLU A 134 1.78 2.43 26.13
C GLU A 134 0.46 3.13 25.75
N GLN A 135 0.55 4.34 25.22
CA GLN A 135 -0.60 5.10 24.74
C GLN A 135 -1.26 4.49 23.50
N ASP A 136 -0.47 4.01 22.53
CA ASP A 136 -1.00 3.31 21.36
C ASP A 136 -1.69 2.01 21.79
N ASP A 137 -1.14 1.34 22.80
CA ASP A 137 -1.69 0.09 23.30
C ASP A 137 -3.05 0.27 23.97
N GLU A 138 -3.20 1.35 24.73
CA GLU A 138 -4.50 1.77 25.29
C GLU A 138 -5.49 2.14 24.17
N ASN A 139 -5.06 2.90 23.16
CA ASN A 139 -5.92 3.26 22.04
C ASN A 139 -6.44 2.01 21.31
N LEU A 140 -5.58 1.02 21.08
CA LEU A 140 -5.98 -0.25 20.46
C LEU A 140 -6.95 -1.07 21.31
N LYS A 141 -6.84 -1.00 22.64
CA LYS A 141 -7.79 -1.66 23.56
C LYS A 141 -9.17 -0.99 23.54
N ASN A 142 -9.26 0.28 23.17
CA ASN A 142 -10.51 1.04 23.13
C ASN A 142 -11.33 0.80 21.86
N ILE A 143 -10.82 0.03 20.89
CA ILE A 143 -11.58 -0.32 19.68
C ILE A 143 -12.80 -1.16 20.06
N GLY A 144 -13.99 -0.57 19.95
CA GLY A 144 -15.26 -1.14 20.43
C GLY A 144 -15.87 -2.24 19.56
N PHE A 145 -15.13 -2.83 18.63
CA PHE A 145 -15.63 -3.88 17.75
C PHE A 145 -14.56 -4.89 17.35
N GLU A 146 -14.99 -6.07 16.92
CA GLU A 146 -14.11 -7.15 16.47
C GLU A 146 -14.44 -7.63 15.06
N LEU A 147 -13.40 -8.07 14.35
CA LEU A 147 -13.51 -8.82 13.10
C LEU A 147 -13.51 -10.32 13.39
N ASP A 148 -14.23 -11.10 12.59
CA ASP A 148 -14.15 -12.55 12.63
C ASP A 148 -12.90 -13.00 11.87
N ILE A 149 -11.87 -13.43 12.62
CA ILE A 149 -10.59 -13.90 12.06
C ILE A 149 -10.79 -15.06 11.08
N ASN A 150 -11.82 -15.89 11.26
CA ASN A 150 -12.10 -17.00 10.33
C ASN A 150 -12.62 -16.52 8.98
N ASN A 151 -13.08 -15.28 8.88
CA ASN A 151 -13.65 -14.70 7.68
C ASN A 151 -12.84 -13.51 7.13
N ILE A 152 -11.58 -13.36 7.55
CA ILE A 152 -10.66 -12.41 6.92
C ILE A 152 -9.62 -13.11 6.04
N GLY A 153 -9.13 -12.39 5.04
CA GLY A 153 -7.95 -12.71 4.25
C GLY A 153 -7.02 -11.50 4.20
N ILE A 154 -5.78 -11.73 3.78
CA ILE A 154 -4.73 -10.71 3.75
C ILE A 154 -4.11 -10.63 2.35
N TRP A 155 -3.90 -9.41 1.88
CA TRP A 155 -3.09 -9.10 0.70
C TRP A 155 -1.82 -8.34 1.12
N ILE A 156 -0.67 -8.77 0.62
CA ILE A 156 0.63 -8.16 0.91
C ILE A 156 1.25 -7.61 -0.37
N ASP A 157 1.60 -6.33 -0.36
CA ASP A 157 2.63 -5.78 -1.23
C ASP A 157 3.89 -5.55 -0.37
N PRO A 158 4.95 -6.35 -0.55
CA PRO A 158 6.12 -6.28 0.32
C PRO A 158 6.89 -4.97 0.16
N ILE A 159 7.03 -4.45 -1.07
CA ILE A 159 7.67 -3.17 -1.39
C ILE A 159 7.00 -2.58 -2.64
N ASP A 160 5.88 -1.89 -2.43
CA ASP A 160 5.25 -1.07 -3.46
C ASP A 160 6.25 0.01 -3.88
N GLY A 161 6.38 0.23 -5.19
CA GLY A 161 7.39 1.13 -5.73
C GLY A 161 8.79 0.53 -5.77
N THR A 162 8.92 -0.78 -6.00
CA THR A 162 10.21 -1.49 -6.15
C THR A 162 11.21 -0.76 -7.06
N ALA A 163 10.77 -0.15 -8.18
CA ALA A 163 11.66 0.64 -9.03
C ALA A 163 12.27 1.86 -8.30
N GLU A 164 11.49 2.56 -7.48
CA GLU A 164 11.96 3.68 -6.67
C GLU A 164 12.87 3.21 -5.54
N TYR A 165 12.55 2.06 -4.95
CA TYR A 165 13.38 1.37 -3.96
C TYR A 165 14.77 1.00 -4.53
N ILE A 166 14.81 0.40 -5.72
CA ILE A 166 16.02 0.04 -6.45
C ILE A 166 16.84 1.28 -6.84
N SER A 167 16.18 2.38 -7.21
CA SER A 167 16.88 3.61 -7.59
C SER A 167 17.73 4.21 -6.47
N ARG A 168 17.33 3.99 -5.21
CA ARG A 168 17.94 4.57 -3.99
C ARG A 168 18.01 6.10 -4.00
N ALA A 169 17.27 6.77 -4.88
CA ALA A 169 17.22 8.22 -4.94
C ALA A 169 16.58 8.77 -3.65
N GLN A 170 17.12 9.83 -3.07
CA GLN A 170 16.61 10.39 -1.81
C GLN A 170 15.20 10.96 -1.94
N GLY A 171 14.79 11.36 -3.13
CA GLY A 171 13.49 11.97 -3.39
C GLY A 171 13.59 13.03 -4.47
N LYS A 172 12.53 13.17 -5.27
CA LYS A 172 12.36 14.31 -6.18
C LYS A 172 10.99 14.93 -5.94
N THR A 173 10.95 16.25 -5.76
CA THR A 173 9.71 17.01 -5.60
C THR A 173 9.40 17.75 -6.89
N GLU A 174 8.15 17.65 -7.34
CA GLU A 174 7.62 18.34 -8.52
C GLU A 174 6.35 19.09 -8.10
N ASN A 175 6.30 20.40 -8.37
CA ASN A 175 5.19 21.27 -7.99
C ASN A 175 4.81 21.20 -6.50
N GLY A 176 5.83 21.08 -5.63
CA GLY A 176 5.63 21.00 -4.17
C GLY A 176 5.25 19.63 -3.63
N ILE A 177 5.08 18.61 -4.49
CA ILE A 177 4.75 17.24 -4.08
C ILE A 177 5.89 16.28 -4.42
N LEU A 178 6.25 15.42 -3.47
CA LEU A 178 7.20 14.35 -3.67
C LEU A 178 6.67 13.37 -4.73
N SER A 179 7.40 13.20 -5.84
CA SER A 179 6.93 12.40 -6.97
C SER A 179 7.73 11.12 -7.21
N LYS A 180 8.99 11.05 -6.77
CA LYS A 180 9.90 9.91 -6.98
C LYS A 180 10.89 9.72 -5.82
N GLY A 181 11.60 8.60 -5.82
CA GLY A 181 12.66 8.22 -4.90
C GLY A 181 12.20 7.29 -3.77
N LEU A 182 13.15 6.90 -2.91
CA LEU A 182 12.94 6.00 -1.76
C LEU A 182 11.70 6.32 -0.92
N PRO A 183 11.35 7.59 -0.64
CA PRO A 183 10.14 7.90 0.10
C PRO A 183 8.84 7.42 -0.56
N CYS A 184 8.83 7.16 -1.87
CA CYS A 184 7.67 6.59 -2.55
C CYS A 184 7.50 5.09 -2.29
N ALA A 185 8.51 4.41 -1.74
CA ALA A 185 8.41 2.98 -1.44
C ALA A 185 7.58 2.74 -0.17
N THR A 186 6.62 1.80 -0.23
CA THR A 186 5.74 1.47 0.91
C THR A 186 5.58 -0.03 1.09
N VAL A 187 5.36 -0.48 2.32
CA VAL A 187 4.92 -1.85 2.64
C VAL A 187 3.42 -1.79 2.87
N LEU A 188 2.65 -2.61 2.17
CA LEU A 188 1.19 -2.62 2.24
C LEU A 188 0.70 -3.97 2.77
N ILE A 189 -0.09 -3.93 3.85
CA ILE A 189 -0.73 -5.13 4.42
C ILE A 189 -2.23 -4.85 4.53
N GLY A 190 -3.00 -5.38 3.59
CA GLY A 190 -4.44 -5.18 3.51
C GLY A 190 -5.23 -6.34 4.10
N VAL A 191 -6.32 -6.04 4.79
CA VAL A 191 -7.25 -7.01 5.38
C VAL A 191 -8.59 -6.89 4.67
N PHE A 192 -9.13 -8.02 4.20
CA PHE A 192 -10.43 -8.05 3.51
C PHE A 192 -11.33 -9.18 4.03
N ASN A 193 -12.63 -9.04 3.82
CA ASN A 193 -13.62 -10.05 4.15
C ASN A 193 -13.65 -11.15 3.08
N LYS A 194 -13.46 -12.42 3.45
CA LYS A 194 -13.43 -13.53 2.47
C LYS A 194 -14.78 -13.77 1.78
N SER A 195 -15.88 -13.53 2.50
CA SER A 195 -17.23 -13.79 2.00
C SER A 195 -17.73 -12.66 1.09
N THR A 196 -17.44 -11.40 1.43
CA THR A 196 -17.97 -10.23 0.69
C THR A 196 -16.93 -9.59 -0.23
N GLY A 197 -15.65 -9.76 0.06
CA GLY A 197 -14.56 -9.05 -0.61
C GLY A 197 -14.30 -7.63 -0.14
N GLU A 198 -15.05 -7.13 0.84
CA GLU A 198 -14.90 -5.78 1.37
C GLU A 198 -13.51 -5.57 1.97
N ALA A 199 -12.86 -4.44 1.67
CA ALA A 199 -11.65 -4.02 2.37
C ALA A 199 -12.01 -3.56 3.79
N LEU A 200 -11.59 -4.36 4.78
CA LEU A 200 -11.88 -4.16 6.20
C LEU A 200 -10.86 -3.25 6.86
N GLY A 201 -9.63 -3.18 6.35
CA GLY A 201 -8.58 -2.37 6.98
C GLY A 201 -7.21 -2.64 6.40
N GLY A 202 -6.20 -2.08 7.02
CA GLY A 202 -4.82 -2.39 6.68
C GLY A 202 -3.80 -1.51 7.36
N VAL A 203 -2.54 -1.79 7.04
CA VAL A 203 -1.37 -1.04 7.48
C VAL A 203 -0.58 -0.61 6.25
N ILE A 204 -0.20 0.67 6.20
CA ILE A 204 0.79 1.22 5.28
C ILE A 204 1.99 1.62 6.12
N ASN A 205 3.16 1.03 5.84
CA ASN A 205 4.43 1.47 6.41
C ASN A 205 5.26 2.11 5.30
N GLN A 206 5.65 3.37 5.47
CA GLN A 206 6.56 4.08 4.60
C GLN A 206 7.95 4.03 5.24
N PRO A 207 8.87 3.12 4.85
CA PRO A 207 10.12 2.91 5.57
C PRO A 207 11.06 4.12 5.51
N PHE A 208 10.91 4.94 4.47
CA PHE A 208 11.76 6.07 4.09
C PHE A 208 11.02 7.41 4.15
N SER A 209 10.16 7.61 5.16
CA SER A 209 9.34 8.82 5.29
C SER A 209 10.17 10.09 5.50
N ARG A 210 11.14 10.07 6.41
CA ARG A 210 11.97 11.24 6.75
C ARG A 210 13.44 10.88 6.84
N TYR A 211 14.29 11.69 6.22
CA TYR A 211 15.74 11.54 6.32
C TYR A 211 16.31 12.40 7.45
N ASP A 212 16.90 11.75 8.45
CA ASP A 212 17.64 12.40 9.53
C ASP A 212 19.06 12.69 9.03
N GLN A 213 19.31 13.95 8.66
CA GLN A 213 20.61 14.40 8.16
C GLN A 213 21.73 14.23 9.19
N LYS A 214 21.44 14.37 10.49
CA LYS A 214 22.46 14.29 11.55
C LYS A 214 22.96 12.87 11.72
N ASN A 215 22.03 11.92 11.80
CA ASN A 215 22.35 10.51 12.01
C ASN A 215 22.56 9.75 10.69
N ARG A 216 22.32 10.40 9.54
CA ARG A 216 22.34 9.78 8.19
C ARG A 216 21.48 8.52 8.13
N THR A 217 20.29 8.60 8.72
CA THR A 217 19.36 7.48 8.82
C THR A 217 17.96 7.88 8.36
N TRP A 218 17.22 6.90 7.87
CA TRP A 218 15.81 7.05 7.54
C TRP A 218 14.95 6.71 8.75
N ARG A 219 13.89 7.51 8.95
CA ARG A 219 12.80 7.22 9.86
C ARG A 219 11.55 6.89 9.06
N GLY A 220 10.87 5.83 9.47
CA GLY A 220 9.61 5.41 8.85
C GLY A 220 8.39 6.15 9.42
N GLN A 221 7.26 5.95 8.76
CA GLN A 221 5.94 6.34 9.22
C GLN A 221 4.98 5.18 9.02
N ILE A 222 4.08 4.93 9.97
CA ILE A 222 3.08 3.88 9.88
C ILE A 222 1.69 4.49 10.01
N ILE A 223 0.81 4.09 9.10
CA ILE A 223 -0.60 4.44 9.10
C ILE A 223 -1.41 3.15 9.13
N TRP A 224 -2.43 3.11 9.97
CA TRP A 224 -3.37 2.00 10.00
C TRP A 224 -4.79 2.53 10.15
N GLY A 225 -5.73 1.73 9.66
CA GLY A 225 -7.15 2.01 9.75
C GLY A 225 -7.95 0.75 9.53
N ILE A 226 -9.10 0.69 10.18
CA ILE A 226 -10.00 -0.45 10.13
C ILE A 226 -11.45 0.01 10.13
N SER A 227 -12.30 -0.73 9.44
CA SER A 227 -13.71 -0.46 9.27
C SER A 227 -14.51 -1.76 9.24
N LYS A 228 -15.71 -1.73 9.80
CA LYS A 228 -16.69 -2.81 9.75
C LYS A 228 -18.06 -2.22 9.43
N ASN A 229 -18.71 -2.78 8.40
CA ASN A 229 -20.05 -2.38 7.96
C ASN A 229 -20.17 -0.87 7.64
N HIS A 230 -19.07 -0.25 7.19
CA HIS A 230 -18.95 1.20 6.92
C HIS A 230 -19.37 2.16 8.06
N SER A 231 -19.64 1.66 9.27
CA SER A 231 -20.23 2.42 10.38
C SER A 231 -19.36 2.40 11.63
N LEU A 232 -18.61 1.33 11.82
CA LEU A 232 -17.67 1.17 12.92
C LEU A 232 -16.26 1.31 12.34
N SER A 233 -15.48 2.28 12.81
CA SER A 233 -14.13 2.48 12.31
C SER A 233 -13.20 3.01 13.39
N ASP A 234 -11.91 2.77 13.19
CA ASP A 234 -10.82 3.31 14.00
C ASP A 234 -9.56 3.46 13.14
N ASN A 235 -8.68 4.40 13.47
CA ASN A 235 -7.41 4.65 12.78
C ASN A 235 -6.45 5.50 13.64
N ASN A 236 -5.16 5.48 13.33
CA ASN A 236 -4.16 6.33 13.99
C ASN A 236 -3.97 7.71 13.35
N LEU A 237 -4.89 8.14 12.49
CA LEU A 237 -4.80 9.42 11.82
C LEU A 237 -5.40 10.49 12.72
N LYS A 238 -4.57 11.44 13.16
CA LYS A 238 -5.07 12.62 13.86
C LYS A 238 -5.90 13.43 12.86
N THR A 239 -7.23 13.45 13.02
CA THR A 239 -8.04 14.48 12.37
C THR A 239 -7.48 15.84 12.77
N GLN A 240 -6.99 16.62 11.80
CA GLN A 240 -6.49 17.98 12.03
C GLN A 240 -7.49 18.90 12.76
N ARG A 241 -8.77 18.50 12.85
CA ARG A 241 -9.82 19.19 13.60
C ARG A 241 -9.67 19.15 15.13
N SER A 242 -8.85 18.26 15.71
CA SER A 242 -8.79 18.09 17.17
C SER A 242 -7.57 18.70 17.86
N ILE A 243 -6.63 19.30 17.12
CA ILE A 243 -5.39 19.90 17.68
C ILE A 243 -5.53 21.42 17.89
N ASN A 244 -6.49 22.08 17.24
CA ASN A 244 -6.58 23.56 17.24
C ASN A 244 -7.48 24.17 18.34
N ASN A 245 -7.72 23.48 19.45
CA ASN A 245 -8.48 24.09 20.55
C ASN A 245 -7.65 24.78 21.63
N ASN A 246 -6.31 24.69 21.63
CA ASN A 246 -5.50 25.35 22.67
C ASN A 246 -4.09 25.71 22.17
N ASN A 247 -3.96 26.61 21.18
CA ASN A 247 -2.81 27.51 21.05
C ASN A 247 -3.07 28.51 19.91
N GLU A 248 -3.43 29.73 20.29
CA GLU A 248 -3.19 30.92 19.49
C GLU A 248 -1.67 31.04 19.30
N ASP A 249 -1.20 30.80 18.07
CA ASP A 249 -0.18 31.58 17.35
C ASP A 249 0.61 30.66 16.39
N CYS A 250 0.02 30.40 15.21
CA CYS A 250 0.71 30.12 13.94
C CYS A 250 -0.34 30.03 12.82
N SER A 251 -0.67 31.21 12.30
CA SER A 251 -1.42 31.41 11.08
C SER A 251 -0.66 30.85 9.87
N LEU A 252 -1.04 29.66 9.39
CA LEU A 252 -0.74 29.21 8.03
C LEU A 252 -2.01 28.64 7.38
N ASN A 253 -2.79 29.57 6.82
CA ASN A 253 -3.56 29.43 5.59
C ASN A 253 -4.44 28.18 5.43
N ASN A 254 -5.59 28.17 6.11
CA ASN A 254 -6.76 27.41 5.63
C ASN A 254 -7.54 28.22 4.57
N CYS A 255 -6.82 28.66 3.53
CA CYS A 255 -7.34 29.33 2.34
C CYS A 255 -6.68 28.69 1.10
N GLY A 256 -7.43 27.87 0.35
CA GLY A 256 -7.24 27.76 -1.11
C GLY A 256 -6.14 26.86 -1.67
N ASN A 257 -5.96 25.63 -1.19
CA ASN A 257 -5.31 24.64 -2.05
C ASN A 257 -6.27 24.28 -3.21
N PRO A 258 -5.86 24.44 -4.48
CA PRO A 258 -6.70 24.10 -5.62
C PRO A 258 -6.99 22.59 -5.62
N PHE A 259 -8.17 22.21 -6.08
CA PHE A 259 -8.54 20.80 -6.22
C PHE A 259 -7.49 20.07 -7.09
N SER A 260 -6.88 19.03 -6.53
CA SER A 260 -5.77 18.34 -7.17
C SER A 260 -5.99 16.84 -7.27
N VAL A 261 -5.45 16.25 -8.33
CA VAL A 261 -5.46 14.81 -8.58
C VAL A 261 -4.04 14.30 -8.72
N VAL A 262 -3.83 13.09 -8.22
CA VAL A 262 -2.64 12.32 -8.52
C VAL A 262 -2.95 11.28 -9.58
N ILE A 263 -2.03 11.10 -10.53
CA ILE A 263 -2.11 10.12 -11.62
C ILE A 263 -0.76 9.43 -11.81
N SER A 264 -0.76 8.36 -12.62
CA SER A 264 0.49 7.80 -13.12
C SER A 264 1.02 8.58 -14.33
N SER A 265 2.35 8.65 -14.50
CA SER A 265 2.94 9.24 -15.71
C SER A 265 2.54 8.51 -17.00
N SER A 266 2.29 7.20 -16.89
CA SER A 266 1.81 6.34 -17.97
C SER A 266 0.29 6.42 -18.21
N GLU A 267 -0.42 7.37 -17.58
CA GLU A 267 -1.85 7.56 -17.79
C GLU A 267 -2.18 8.02 -19.21
N ASP A 268 -3.41 7.80 -19.66
CA ASP A 268 -3.86 8.17 -21.00
C ASP A 268 -3.82 9.71 -21.25
N ASN A 269 -3.34 10.12 -22.42
CA ASN A 269 -3.18 11.55 -22.75
C ASN A 269 -4.53 12.26 -22.93
N GLU A 270 -5.56 11.60 -23.45
CA GLU A 270 -6.89 12.19 -23.60
C GLU A 270 -7.47 12.53 -22.23
N LEU A 271 -7.33 11.62 -21.27
CA LEU A 271 -7.73 11.83 -19.88
C LEU A 271 -6.95 12.99 -19.24
N LYS A 272 -5.64 13.08 -19.45
CA LYS A 272 -4.81 14.19 -18.95
C LYS A 272 -5.28 15.54 -19.50
N GLU A 273 -5.50 15.63 -20.82
CA GLU A 273 -5.97 16.87 -21.44
C GLU A 273 -7.38 17.25 -20.97
N LYS A 274 -8.28 16.26 -20.78
CA LYS A 274 -9.62 16.49 -20.23
C LYS A 274 -9.58 17.08 -18.82
N LEU A 275 -8.75 16.52 -17.93
CA LEU A 275 -8.56 17.05 -16.57
C LEU A 275 -7.95 18.46 -16.59
N LYS A 276 -6.92 18.66 -17.42
CA LYS A 276 -6.25 19.95 -17.59
C LYS A 276 -7.18 21.07 -18.08
N ALA A 277 -8.08 20.75 -19.02
CA ALA A 277 -9.07 21.70 -19.55
C ALA A 277 -10.02 22.26 -18.47
N THR A 278 -10.21 21.54 -17.37
CA THR A 278 -11.04 21.98 -16.23
C THR A 278 -10.29 22.81 -15.17
N GLY A 279 -8.99 23.03 -15.35
CA GLY A 279 -8.15 23.75 -14.39
C GLY A 279 -7.78 22.93 -13.14
N ILE A 280 -8.07 21.63 -13.13
CA ILE A 280 -7.66 20.72 -12.06
C ILE A 280 -6.14 20.53 -12.09
N MET A 281 -5.51 20.68 -10.94
CA MET A 281 -4.06 20.46 -10.82
C MET A 281 -3.76 18.95 -10.84
N MET A 282 -2.83 18.54 -11.70
CA MET A 282 -2.40 17.15 -11.81
C MET A 282 -0.98 16.95 -11.30
N HIS A 283 -0.77 15.88 -10.53
CA HIS A 283 0.53 15.45 -10.05
C HIS A 283 0.82 14.03 -10.56
N GLU A 284 1.97 13.85 -11.20
CA GLU A 284 2.43 12.52 -11.60
C GLU A 284 3.35 11.97 -10.52
N ILE A 285 2.93 10.89 -9.85
CA ILE A 285 3.66 10.32 -8.70
C ILE A 285 3.90 8.81 -8.92
N ALA A 286 5.10 8.35 -8.57
CA ALA A 286 5.49 6.95 -8.61
C ALA A 286 4.80 6.11 -7.49
N ALA A 287 4.76 4.79 -7.67
CA ALA A 287 4.24 3.81 -6.69
C ALA A 287 2.73 3.94 -6.35
N VAL A 288 1.99 2.83 -6.32
CA VAL A 288 0.52 2.88 -6.20
C VAL A 288 0.12 3.18 -4.75
N GLY A 289 0.74 2.50 -3.80
CA GLY A 289 0.60 2.73 -2.36
C GLY A 289 0.94 4.15 -1.96
N PHE A 290 2.00 4.74 -2.52
CA PHE A 290 2.33 6.14 -2.21
C PHE A 290 1.32 7.14 -2.79
N LYS A 291 0.74 6.89 -3.97
CA LYS A 291 -0.36 7.72 -4.49
C LYS A 291 -1.59 7.66 -3.58
N LEU A 292 -1.92 6.47 -3.09
CA LEU A 292 -3.01 6.27 -2.15
C LEU A 292 -2.74 6.93 -0.79
N LEU A 293 -1.49 6.88 -0.32
CA LEU A 293 -1.05 7.57 0.89
C LEU A 293 -1.27 9.09 0.80
N ASN A 294 -0.99 9.70 -0.36
CA ASN A 294 -1.23 11.13 -0.58
C ASN A 294 -2.74 11.50 -0.51
N VAL A 295 -3.64 10.57 -0.85
CA VAL A 295 -5.11 10.77 -0.67
C VAL A 295 -5.48 10.66 0.82
N ILE A 296 -4.91 9.67 1.52
CA ILE A 296 -5.14 9.45 2.96
C ILE A 296 -4.69 10.69 3.76
N ASP A 297 -3.50 11.20 3.47
CA ASP A 297 -2.87 12.34 4.14
C ASP A 297 -3.43 13.71 3.69
N GLU A 298 -4.48 13.75 2.85
CA GLU A 298 -5.08 14.99 2.32
C GLU A 298 -4.09 15.88 1.53
N THR A 299 -2.98 15.32 1.04
CA THR A 299 -2.02 16.04 0.19
C THR A 299 -2.60 16.26 -1.22
N VAL A 300 -3.46 15.34 -1.67
CA VAL A 300 -4.27 15.46 -2.89
C VAL A 300 -5.71 15.02 -2.62
N ASN A 301 -6.66 15.46 -3.46
CA ASN A 301 -8.08 15.12 -3.26
C ASN A 301 -8.42 13.71 -3.74
N VAL A 302 -7.89 13.33 -4.90
CA VAL A 302 -8.25 12.08 -5.58
C VAL A 302 -7.03 11.45 -6.23
N TYR A 303 -6.92 10.13 -6.14
CA TYR A 303 -6.06 9.34 -7.02
C TYR A 303 -6.91 8.71 -8.12
N LEU A 304 -6.53 8.96 -9.36
CA LEU A 304 -7.18 8.42 -10.55
C LEU A 304 -6.21 7.53 -11.32
N LEU A 305 -6.70 6.34 -11.71
CA LEU A 305 -6.03 5.42 -12.61
C LEU A 305 -7.06 4.84 -13.58
N SER A 306 -6.96 5.15 -14.87
CA SER A 306 -7.92 4.62 -15.85
C SER A 306 -7.60 3.18 -16.30
N LYS A 307 -6.33 2.80 -16.16
CA LYS A 307 -5.77 1.54 -16.66
C LYS A 307 -5.83 0.43 -15.61
N GLY A 308 -5.94 -0.82 -16.08
CA GLY A 308 -5.90 -2.02 -15.24
C GLY A 308 -4.50 -2.44 -14.77
N SER A 309 -3.66 -1.47 -14.40
CA SER A 309 -2.23 -1.70 -14.09
C SER A 309 -1.88 -1.64 -12.60
N SER A 310 -2.89 -1.71 -11.74
CA SER A 310 -2.74 -1.96 -10.31
C SER A 310 -3.37 -3.29 -9.94
N PHE A 311 -3.02 -3.83 -8.79
CA PHE A 311 -3.45 -5.14 -8.32
C PHE A 311 -4.14 -5.07 -6.96
N LYS A 312 -4.68 -6.21 -6.51
CA LYS A 312 -5.34 -6.33 -5.20
C LYS A 312 -4.39 -5.97 -4.05
N TRP A 313 -3.14 -6.39 -4.11
CA TRP A 313 -2.12 -6.07 -3.10
C TRP A 313 -1.77 -4.58 -3.05
N ASP A 314 -1.69 -3.89 -4.19
CA ASP A 314 -1.40 -2.44 -4.25
C ASP A 314 -2.45 -1.58 -3.52
N THR A 315 -3.70 -2.06 -3.42
CA THR A 315 -4.85 -1.21 -3.08
C THR A 315 -5.57 -1.62 -1.79
N CYS A 316 -5.52 -2.89 -1.39
CA CYS A 316 -6.33 -3.41 -0.29
C CYS A 316 -6.09 -2.66 1.03
N ALA A 317 -4.82 -2.41 1.38
CA ALA A 317 -4.46 -1.75 2.64
C ALA A 317 -5.01 -0.32 2.70
N ALA A 318 -4.73 0.48 1.66
CA ALA A 318 -5.18 1.86 1.60
C ALA A 318 -6.70 1.97 1.48
N HIS A 319 -7.36 1.06 0.76
CA HIS A 319 -8.81 1.05 0.65
C HIS A 319 -9.47 0.84 2.02
N GLY A 320 -8.97 -0.12 2.81
CA GLY A 320 -9.45 -0.33 4.18
C GLY A 320 -9.25 0.91 5.07
N ILE A 321 -8.10 1.58 4.93
CA ILE A 321 -7.83 2.85 5.65
C ILE A 321 -8.81 3.94 5.20
N LEU A 322 -9.00 4.15 3.90
CA LEU A 322 -9.96 5.15 3.36
C LEU A 322 -11.39 4.85 3.81
N ASN A 323 -11.80 3.59 3.86
CA ASN A 323 -13.11 3.17 4.39
C ASN A 323 -13.27 3.57 5.88
N SER A 324 -12.21 3.49 6.68
CA SER A 324 -12.24 3.93 8.08
C SER A 324 -12.48 5.44 8.25
N MET A 325 -12.24 6.21 7.18
CA MET A 325 -12.34 7.68 7.13
C MET A 325 -13.60 8.17 6.40
N GLY A 326 -14.48 7.25 5.95
CA GLY A 326 -15.69 7.56 5.17
C GLY A 326 -15.46 7.74 3.67
N GLY A 327 -14.25 7.44 3.19
CA GLY A 327 -13.87 7.41 1.78
C GLY A 327 -14.03 6.02 1.17
N GLY A 328 -13.23 5.73 0.14
CA GLY A 328 -13.15 4.40 -0.46
C GLY A 328 -12.34 4.39 -1.77
N VAL A 329 -12.37 3.23 -2.44
CA VAL A 329 -11.78 3.04 -3.76
C VAL A 329 -12.81 2.35 -4.67
N VAL A 330 -13.24 3.06 -5.71
CA VAL A 330 -14.21 2.55 -6.68
C VAL A 330 -13.57 2.20 -8.01
N SER A 331 -14.17 1.28 -8.76
CA SER A 331 -13.77 0.97 -10.13
C SER A 331 -13.95 2.21 -11.01
N PHE A 332 -12.89 2.64 -11.73
CA PHE A 332 -12.93 3.84 -12.57
C PHE A 332 -14.01 3.74 -13.66
N GLN A 333 -13.97 2.70 -14.49
CA GLN A 333 -14.94 2.54 -15.58
C GLN A 333 -16.38 2.43 -15.07
N THR A 334 -16.58 1.64 -14.01
CA THR A 334 -17.92 1.41 -13.43
C THR A 334 -18.47 2.71 -12.81
N ALA A 335 -17.65 3.47 -12.09
CA ALA A 335 -18.07 4.74 -11.48
C ALA A 335 -18.43 5.79 -12.54
N VAL A 336 -17.66 5.90 -13.63
CA VAL A 336 -17.95 6.81 -14.74
C VAL A 336 -19.25 6.41 -15.45
N GLN A 337 -19.49 5.11 -15.64
CA GLN A 337 -20.74 4.59 -16.20
C GLN A 337 -21.95 4.94 -15.32
N ILE A 338 -21.88 4.62 -14.02
CA ILE A 338 -22.93 4.93 -13.04
C ILE A 338 -23.25 6.42 -13.04
N ALA A 339 -22.23 7.28 -13.02
CA ALA A 339 -22.41 8.73 -13.02
C ALA A 339 -23.06 9.25 -14.31
N SER A 340 -22.73 8.64 -15.45
CA SER A 340 -23.32 9.00 -16.75
C SER A 340 -24.80 8.61 -16.84
N GLU A 341 -25.17 7.47 -16.25
CA GLU A 341 -26.55 6.95 -16.27
C GLU A 341 -27.46 7.62 -15.23
N CYS A 342 -26.95 7.83 -14.01
CA CYS A 342 -27.74 8.39 -12.90
C CYS A 342 -27.77 9.92 -12.89
N GLY A 343 -26.76 10.56 -13.49
CA GLY A 343 -26.53 12.00 -13.34
C GLY A 343 -26.20 12.39 -11.91
N PHE A 344 -26.38 13.68 -11.57
CA PHE A 344 -25.98 14.27 -10.28
C PHE A 344 -27.13 14.97 -9.54
N ALA A 345 -28.38 14.76 -9.96
CA ALA A 345 -29.56 15.39 -9.36
C ALA A 345 -29.91 14.76 -7.99
N ASP A 346 -29.83 13.44 -7.91
CA ASP A 346 -30.01 12.67 -6.66
C ASP A 346 -28.63 12.17 -6.18
N SER A 347 -28.03 12.94 -5.28
CA SER A 347 -26.69 12.63 -4.76
C SER A 347 -26.68 11.41 -3.84
N ASP A 348 -27.79 11.09 -3.19
CA ASP A 348 -27.87 9.98 -2.23
C ASP A 348 -27.97 8.65 -2.98
N LEU A 349 -28.81 8.59 -4.03
CA LEU A 349 -28.87 7.43 -4.92
C LEU A 349 -27.53 7.18 -5.63
N LEU A 350 -26.88 8.24 -6.12
CA LEU A 350 -25.56 8.12 -6.75
C LEU A 350 -24.52 7.59 -5.76
N LYS A 351 -24.54 8.10 -4.52
CA LYS A 351 -23.63 7.64 -3.46
C LYS A 351 -23.84 6.17 -3.12
N GLU A 352 -25.08 5.71 -3.03
CA GLU A 352 -25.42 4.30 -2.78
C GLU A 352 -24.86 3.39 -3.88
N LYS A 353 -25.16 3.68 -5.15
CA LYS A 353 -24.65 2.92 -6.29
C LYS A 353 -23.11 2.91 -6.38
N LEU A 354 -22.47 4.01 -6.02
CA LEU A 354 -21.00 4.09 -6.01
C LEU A 354 -20.39 3.25 -4.88
N LYS A 355 -21.04 3.12 -3.73
CA LYS A 355 -20.60 2.20 -2.67
C LYS A 355 -20.61 0.75 -3.16
N ASP A 356 -21.63 0.36 -3.91
CA ASP A 356 -21.73 -0.98 -4.50
C ASP A 356 -20.68 -1.23 -5.60
N SER A 357 -20.05 -0.15 -6.11
CA SER A 357 -18.98 -0.21 -7.13
C SER A 357 -17.56 -0.20 -6.55
N GLN A 358 -17.42 -0.28 -5.22
CA GLN A 358 -16.12 -0.38 -4.57
C GLN A 358 -15.35 -1.63 -5.02
N LEU A 359 -14.02 -1.52 -5.04
CA LEU A 359 -13.17 -2.66 -5.36
C LEU A 359 -13.36 -3.79 -4.33
N VAL A 360 -13.36 -5.03 -4.83
CA VAL A 360 -13.40 -6.25 -4.02
C VAL A 360 -12.12 -7.06 -4.16
N TYR A 361 -11.82 -7.86 -3.13
CA TYR A 361 -10.51 -8.50 -2.95
C TYR A 361 -10.55 -10.04 -2.84
N HIS A 362 -11.75 -10.64 -2.82
CA HIS A 362 -11.95 -12.09 -2.69
C HIS A 362 -11.94 -12.86 -4.02
N LYS A 363 -11.97 -12.16 -5.16
CA LYS A 363 -12.04 -12.76 -6.49
C LYS A 363 -11.37 -11.88 -7.54
N PRO A 364 -10.89 -12.46 -8.65
CA PRO A 364 -10.39 -11.69 -9.79
C PRO A 364 -11.53 -10.88 -10.44
N ASP A 365 -11.19 -9.77 -11.08
CA ASP A 365 -12.16 -8.99 -11.85
C ASP A 365 -12.62 -9.75 -13.11
N ASN A 366 -11.72 -10.57 -13.67
CA ASN A 366 -11.96 -11.43 -14.82
C ASN A 366 -11.19 -12.75 -14.65
N GLU A 367 -11.91 -13.85 -14.45
CA GLU A 367 -11.37 -15.20 -14.25
C GLU A 367 -10.61 -15.75 -15.46
N LEU A 368 -10.84 -15.18 -16.66
CA LEU A 368 -10.19 -15.58 -17.91
C LEU A 368 -8.92 -14.77 -18.20
N SER A 369 -8.46 -13.95 -17.26
CA SER A 369 -7.22 -13.19 -17.42
C SER A 369 -6.01 -14.11 -17.45
N GLU A 370 -4.95 -13.69 -18.15
CA GLU A 370 -3.64 -14.34 -18.07
C GLU A 370 -3.19 -14.44 -16.59
N PRO A 371 -2.42 -15.47 -16.20
CA PRO A 371 -2.01 -15.68 -14.81
C PRO A 371 -1.40 -14.43 -14.14
N GLY A 372 -0.52 -13.71 -14.85
CA GLY A 372 0.10 -12.47 -14.36
C GLY A 372 -0.85 -11.26 -14.21
N LYS A 373 -2.08 -11.35 -14.74
CA LYS A 373 -3.11 -10.29 -14.70
C LYS A 373 -4.34 -10.69 -13.88
N MET A 374 -4.39 -11.91 -13.37
CA MET A 374 -5.55 -12.47 -12.65
C MET A 374 -6.06 -11.54 -11.55
N TRP A 375 -5.17 -10.97 -10.74
CA TRP A 375 -5.51 -10.11 -9.61
C TRP A 375 -5.45 -8.60 -9.93
N SER A 376 -5.45 -8.23 -11.21
CA SER A 376 -5.46 -6.83 -11.60
C SER A 376 -6.80 -6.15 -11.28
N ASN A 377 -6.76 -4.87 -10.93
CA ASN A 377 -7.92 -3.99 -10.91
C ASN A 377 -8.21 -3.53 -12.35
N SER A 378 -8.63 -4.49 -13.18
CA SER A 378 -8.73 -4.41 -14.64
C SER A 378 -9.46 -3.16 -15.17
N LYS A 379 -10.43 -2.66 -14.40
CA LYS A 379 -11.28 -1.51 -14.76
C LYS A 379 -10.75 -0.16 -14.27
N GLY A 380 -9.50 -0.11 -13.81
CA GLY A 380 -8.92 1.08 -13.16
C GLY A 380 -9.58 1.40 -11.83
N LEU A 381 -9.18 2.50 -11.21
CA LEU A 381 -9.69 2.94 -9.92
C LEU A 381 -9.78 4.46 -9.76
N ILE A 382 -10.65 4.87 -8.83
CA ILE A 382 -10.68 6.21 -8.26
C ILE A 382 -10.67 6.06 -6.73
N ALA A 383 -9.62 6.56 -6.08
CA ALA A 383 -9.53 6.59 -4.62
C ALA A 383 -9.80 8.00 -4.11
N PHE A 384 -10.60 8.09 -3.06
CA PHE A 384 -11.10 9.35 -2.52
C PHE A 384 -11.31 9.24 -1.02
N ARG A 385 -11.12 10.35 -0.30
CA ARG A 385 -11.39 10.42 1.14
C ARG A 385 -12.84 10.80 1.46
N ASN A 386 -13.52 11.51 0.56
CA ASN A 386 -14.91 11.92 0.72
C ASN A 386 -15.67 11.94 -0.63
N PHE A 387 -16.99 11.73 -0.59
CA PHE A 387 -17.81 11.65 -1.80
C PHE A 387 -17.93 12.99 -2.57
N LYS A 388 -17.73 14.13 -1.90
CA LYS A 388 -17.77 15.44 -2.57
C LYS A 388 -16.65 15.53 -3.61
N ASP A 389 -15.45 15.08 -3.27
CA ASP A 389 -14.30 15.09 -4.18
C ASP A 389 -14.47 14.08 -5.32
N LEU A 390 -15.04 12.91 -5.03
CA LEU A 390 -15.43 11.94 -6.06
C LEU A 390 -16.42 12.53 -7.06
N PHE A 391 -17.45 13.24 -6.58
CA PHE A 391 -18.46 13.85 -7.46
C PHE A 391 -17.88 14.95 -8.35
N ILE A 392 -16.92 15.74 -7.85
CA ILE A 392 -16.22 16.74 -8.66
C ILE A 392 -15.55 16.05 -9.86
N ILE A 393 -14.81 14.97 -9.60
CA ILE A 393 -14.13 14.22 -10.66
C ILE A 393 -15.09 13.53 -11.61
N LEU A 394 -16.13 12.87 -11.12
CA LEU A 394 -17.10 12.22 -12.00
C LEU A 394 -17.84 13.23 -12.89
N LYS A 395 -18.15 14.44 -12.39
CA LYS A 395 -18.68 15.51 -13.24
C LYS A 395 -17.71 15.87 -14.36
N THR A 396 -16.44 16.10 -14.02
CA THR A 396 -15.41 16.40 -15.02
C THR A 396 -15.30 15.30 -16.08
N LEU A 397 -15.35 14.02 -15.67
CA LEU A 397 -15.19 12.89 -16.59
C LEU A 397 -16.42 12.63 -17.48
N THR A 398 -17.61 13.04 -17.04
CA THR A 398 -18.88 12.79 -17.76
C THR A 398 -19.33 13.94 -18.65
N VAL A 399 -18.74 15.13 -18.52
CA VAL A 399 -18.97 16.25 -19.46
C VAL A 399 -18.47 15.86 -20.85
N ARG A 400 -19.36 16.01 -21.85
CA ARG A 400 -19.09 15.71 -23.26
C ARG A 400 -18.33 16.83 -23.95
#